data_AF-A0AAD5YD45-F1
#
_entry.id   AF-A0AAD5YD45-F1
#
_cell.length_a   1.000
_cell.length_b   1.000
_cell.length_c   1.000
_cell.angle_alpha   90.00
_cell.angle_beta   90.00
_cell.angle_gamma   90.00
#
_symmetry.space_group_name_H-M   'P 1'
#
loop_
_entity.id
_entity.type
_entity.pdbx_description
1 polymer ?
#
loop_
_entity_poly.entity_id
_entity_poly.type
_entity_poly.pdbx_seq_one_letter_code
_entity_poly.pdbx_strand_id
1 'polypeptide(L)'
;MNMNRASHTPTPKPPSESRLPPTSHTLQPHHLQVLKLLSLVYHKYSDDQLPANFILHVYRVVLAEISEVRQPATYKEFVASVEEGAKATTPIAQKVLEEFKFVHTTILSPESISGFFADYNHLVPPKDDEDTRPFARRSIFGYFVRRTYVSFLKLSFEGVTQLYQDYIAWVAGDYTGSFITSRWRAEVDRSAHNIFKTEADRKQFAQPDTYALWEKEQATGNNAAAADHLRSFFEQHFHENSDSGLRQHAMLNLARMHMLRHEYPAAYKLLQEAIMVSRTNNDKSTLQHCTGLLHRIPRTDRTRPYTINEIQPDLHPLEVLSDTKKLLHVGSQQPLSASFERIVQSVALYDNWVDVQRATPVESEQWGQHAAQSVTWRTSGMS
;
A
#
# COMPACT_ATOMS: atom_id res chain seq x y z
N MET A 1 62.23 -28.11 4.70
CA MET A 1 61.41 -27.38 3.70
C MET A 1 60.05 -27.14 4.32
N ASN A 2 59.88 -26.00 4.99
CA ASN A 2 58.61 -25.57 5.59
C ASN A 2 57.82 -24.79 4.54
N MET A 3 56.66 -25.32 4.13
CA MET A 3 55.72 -24.60 3.29
C MET A 3 54.70 -23.86 4.15
N ASN A 4 54.65 -22.55 3.95
CA ASN A 4 53.70 -21.58 4.49
C ASN A 4 52.25 -22.03 4.24
N ARG A 5 51.45 -22.14 5.31
CA ARG A 5 49.99 -22.19 5.25
C ARG A 5 49.47 -20.80 5.55
N ALA A 6 49.11 -20.06 4.50
CA ALA A 6 48.47 -18.76 4.61
C ALA A 6 47.07 -18.90 5.21
N SER A 7 46.78 -18.07 6.21
CA SER A 7 45.48 -17.90 6.85
C SER A 7 44.50 -17.22 5.89
N HIS A 8 43.50 -17.97 5.42
CA HIS A 8 42.33 -17.37 4.79
C HIS A 8 41.47 -16.69 5.85
N THR A 9 41.50 -15.37 5.86
CA THR A 9 40.48 -14.53 6.49
C THR A 9 39.16 -14.69 5.71
N PRO A 10 38.02 -14.95 6.37
CA PRO A 10 36.75 -15.03 5.68
C PRO A 10 36.36 -13.63 5.17
N THR A 11 36.04 -13.56 3.89
CA THR A 11 35.46 -12.39 3.25
C THR A 11 34.15 -11.97 3.94
N PRO A 12 33.88 -10.66 4.08
CA PRO A 12 32.62 -10.20 4.64
C PRO A 12 31.46 -10.66 3.74
N LYS A 13 30.46 -11.30 4.36
CA LYS A 13 29.20 -11.66 3.71
C LYS A 13 28.60 -10.43 3.02
N PRO A 14 28.08 -10.54 1.78
CA PRO A 14 27.31 -9.47 1.18
C PRO A 14 26.12 -9.10 2.08
N PRO A 15 25.66 -7.84 2.08
CA PRO A 15 24.52 -7.40 2.87
C PRO A 15 23.36 -8.34 2.57
N SER A 16 22.84 -8.98 3.62
CA SER A 16 21.73 -9.91 3.54
C SER A 16 20.61 -9.30 2.71
N GLU A 17 20.20 -9.99 1.65
CA GLU A 17 18.95 -9.72 0.93
C GLU A 17 17.88 -9.38 1.95
N SER A 18 17.29 -8.19 1.80
CA SER A 18 16.24 -7.67 2.66
C SER A 18 15.13 -8.72 2.72
N ARG A 19 15.07 -9.48 3.82
CA ARG A 19 13.96 -10.40 4.07
C ARG A 19 12.71 -9.55 4.04
N LEU A 20 11.79 -9.86 3.12
CA LEU A 20 10.51 -9.17 3.04
C LEU A 20 9.88 -9.16 4.45
N PRO A 21 9.37 -8.00 4.89
CA PRO A 21 8.82 -7.89 6.22
C PRO A 21 7.71 -8.94 6.39
N PRO A 22 7.69 -9.68 7.51
CA PRO A 22 6.68 -10.69 7.73
C PRO A 22 5.29 -10.04 7.73
N THR A 23 4.38 -10.58 6.92
CA THR A 23 3.02 -10.04 6.77
C THR A 23 2.21 -10.33 8.03
N SER A 24 1.85 -9.27 8.76
CA SER A 24 0.88 -9.38 9.86
C SER A 24 -0.48 -9.75 9.29
N HIS A 25 -1.09 -10.83 9.79
CA HIS A 25 -2.47 -11.20 9.45
C HIS A 25 -3.35 -11.00 10.67
N THR A 26 -4.47 -10.30 10.50
CA THR A 26 -5.49 -10.13 11.54
C THR A 26 -6.72 -10.90 11.12
N LEU A 27 -7.21 -11.76 12.00
CA LEU A 27 -8.42 -12.53 11.76
C LEU A 27 -9.64 -11.60 11.82
N GLN A 28 -10.41 -11.55 10.74
CA GLN A 28 -11.60 -10.73 10.63
C GLN A 28 -12.88 -11.58 10.60
N PRO A 29 -14.04 -11.01 10.98
CA PRO A 29 -15.34 -11.69 10.93
C PRO A 29 -15.65 -12.42 9.63
N HIS A 30 -15.48 -11.76 8.49
CA HIS A 30 -15.84 -12.31 7.20
C HIS A 30 -15.00 -13.55 6.81
N HIS A 31 -13.79 -13.71 7.37
CA HIS A 31 -12.94 -14.88 7.14
C HIS A 31 -13.60 -16.19 7.60
N LEU A 32 -14.39 -16.16 8.69
CA LEU A 32 -15.16 -17.32 9.15
C LEU A 32 -16.14 -17.78 8.07
N GLN A 33 -16.84 -16.82 7.45
CA GLN A 33 -17.81 -17.10 6.41
C GLN A 33 -17.15 -17.60 5.11
N VAL A 34 -16.00 -17.03 4.75
CA VAL A 34 -15.17 -17.51 3.63
C VAL A 34 -14.71 -18.95 3.86
N LEU A 35 -14.20 -19.28 5.06
CA LEU A 35 -13.78 -20.62 5.42
C LEU A 35 -14.92 -21.64 5.32
N LYS A 36 -16.14 -21.28 5.78
CA LYS A 36 -17.29 -22.15 5.61
C LYS A 36 -17.52 -22.45 4.12
N LEU A 37 -17.59 -21.41 3.30
CA LEU A 37 -17.90 -21.56 1.88
C LEU A 37 -16.88 -22.49 1.19
N LEU A 38 -15.60 -22.32 1.51
CA LEU A 38 -14.55 -23.22 1.03
C LEU A 38 -14.76 -24.66 1.50
N SER A 39 -15.14 -24.90 2.76
CA SER A 39 -15.42 -26.24 3.26
C SER A 39 -16.63 -26.89 2.60
N LEU A 40 -17.71 -26.13 2.39
CA LEU A 40 -18.90 -26.65 1.74
C LEU A 40 -18.56 -27.08 0.31
N VAL A 41 -17.90 -26.23 -0.47
CA VAL A 41 -17.63 -26.48 -1.89
C VAL A 41 -16.54 -27.55 -2.10
N TYR A 42 -15.46 -27.55 -1.30
CA TYR A 42 -14.29 -28.40 -1.55
C TYR A 42 -14.15 -29.61 -0.64
N HIS A 43 -15.03 -29.75 0.36
CA HIS A 43 -15.00 -30.92 1.25
C HIS A 43 -16.36 -31.60 1.35
N LYS A 44 -17.41 -30.88 1.74
CA LYS A 44 -18.72 -31.52 1.97
C LYS A 44 -19.42 -31.93 0.68
N TYR A 45 -19.36 -31.09 -0.35
CA TYR A 45 -20.05 -31.28 -1.63
C TYR A 45 -19.06 -31.52 -2.79
N SER A 46 -17.83 -31.93 -2.51
CA SER A 46 -16.82 -32.20 -3.56
C SER A 46 -17.27 -33.32 -4.51
N ASP A 47 -17.93 -34.32 -3.96
CA ASP A 47 -18.30 -35.55 -4.68
C ASP A 47 -19.66 -35.42 -5.39
N ASP A 48 -20.47 -34.44 -4.99
CA ASP A 48 -21.85 -34.21 -5.47
C ASP A 48 -21.92 -33.53 -6.86
N GLN A 49 -20.78 -33.42 -7.56
CA GLN A 49 -20.65 -32.79 -8.88
C GLN A 49 -21.31 -31.40 -8.95
N LEU A 50 -20.84 -30.49 -8.11
CA LEU A 50 -21.27 -29.09 -8.17
C LEU A 50 -21.09 -28.53 -9.60
N PRO A 51 -22.06 -27.74 -10.11
CA PRO A 51 -21.95 -27.19 -11.47
C PRO A 51 -20.70 -26.31 -11.62
N ALA A 52 -19.95 -26.53 -12.70
CA ALA A 52 -18.70 -25.80 -12.95
C ALA A 52 -18.88 -24.27 -12.94
N ASN A 53 -20.02 -23.77 -13.46
CA ASN A 53 -20.34 -22.34 -13.46
C ASN A 53 -20.51 -21.79 -12.03
N PHE A 54 -21.11 -22.56 -11.13
CA PHE A 54 -21.28 -22.16 -9.73
C PHE A 54 -19.94 -22.17 -9.00
N ILE A 55 -19.12 -23.22 -9.19
CA ILE A 55 -17.77 -23.30 -8.62
C ILE A 55 -16.93 -22.10 -9.09
N LEU A 56 -16.96 -21.77 -10.38
CA LEU A 56 -16.24 -20.63 -10.95
C LEU A 56 -16.72 -19.30 -10.35
N HIS A 57 -18.03 -19.15 -10.14
CA HIS A 57 -18.58 -17.96 -9.48
C HIS A 57 -18.10 -17.85 -8.03
N VAL A 58 -18.18 -18.94 -7.26
CA VAL A 58 -17.66 -18.99 -5.88
C VAL A 58 -16.17 -18.63 -5.85
N TYR A 59 -15.37 -19.14 -6.78
CA TYR A 59 -13.96 -18.78 -6.89
C TYR A 59 -13.76 -17.27 -7.05
N ARG A 60 -14.53 -16.60 -7.90
CA ARG A 60 -14.43 -15.15 -8.11
C ARG A 60 -14.79 -14.37 -6.85
N VAL A 61 -15.88 -14.76 -6.20
CA VAL A 61 -16.36 -14.13 -4.96
C VAL A 61 -15.32 -14.31 -3.85
N VAL A 62 -14.84 -15.53 -3.63
CA VAL A 62 -13.86 -15.81 -2.57
C VAL A 62 -12.51 -15.18 -2.86
N LEU A 63 -12.05 -15.18 -4.12
CA LEU A 63 -10.78 -14.56 -4.49
C LEU A 63 -10.82 -13.04 -4.29
N ALA A 64 -11.95 -12.39 -4.55
CA ALA A 64 -12.13 -10.97 -4.25
C ALA A 64 -11.97 -10.69 -2.74
N GLU A 65 -12.55 -11.52 -1.86
CA GLU A 65 -12.42 -11.36 -0.41
C GLU A 65 -11.00 -11.71 0.09
N ILE A 66 -10.41 -12.82 -0.36
CA ILE A 66 -9.09 -13.27 0.09
C ILE A 66 -7.97 -12.34 -0.40
N SER A 67 -8.16 -11.66 -1.53
CA SER A 67 -7.13 -10.79 -2.09
C SER A 67 -6.85 -9.53 -1.26
N GLU A 68 -7.76 -9.15 -0.35
CA GLU A 68 -7.66 -7.93 0.48
C GLU A 68 -7.49 -6.63 -0.36
N VAL A 69 -7.82 -6.66 -1.66
CA VAL A 69 -7.70 -5.49 -2.57
C VAL A 69 -8.83 -4.47 -2.35
N ARG A 70 -9.91 -4.87 -1.70
CA ARG A 70 -11.06 -4.02 -1.37
C ARG A 70 -11.41 -4.15 0.11
N GLN A 71 -12.21 -3.22 0.61
CA GLN A 71 -12.80 -3.36 1.94
C GLN A 71 -13.64 -4.65 1.98
N PRO A 72 -13.63 -5.38 3.10
CA PRO A 72 -14.44 -6.59 3.26
C PRO A 72 -15.90 -6.32 2.99
N ALA A 73 -16.55 -7.20 2.24
CA ALA A 73 -17.99 -7.08 1.99
C ALA A 73 -18.77 -7.17 3.31
N THR A 74 -19.90 -6.47 3.39
CA THR A 74 -20.86 -6.71 4.48
C THR A 74 -21.44 -8.12 4.37
N TYR A 75 -21.98 -8.66 5.46
CA TYR A 75 -22.60 -10.00 5.44
C TYR A 75 -23.68 -10.11 4.34
N LYS A 76 -24.53 -9.08 4.22
CA LYS A 76 -25.60 -9.04 3.21
C LYS A 76 -25.05 -9.04 1.78
N GLU A 77 -24.04 -8.22 1.50
CA GLU A 77 -23.41 -8.17 0.18
C GLU A 77 -22.69 -9.47 -0.17
N PHE A 78 -22.01 -10.07 0.81
CA PHE A 78 -21.31 -11.35 0.61
C PHE A 78 -22.30 -12.48 0.32
N VAL A 79 -23.37 -12.59 1.10
CA VAL A 79 -24.43 -13.57 0.87
C VAL A 79 -25.12 -13.34 -0.48
N ALA A 80 -25.47 -12.09 -0.81
CA ALA A 80 -26.09 -11.75 -2.09
C ALA A 80 -25.19 -12.12 -3.28
N SER A 81 -23.89 -11.88 -3.16
CA SER A 81 -22.90 -12.22 -4.19
C SER A 81 -22.82 -13.74 -4.41
N VAL A 82 -22.84 -14.56 -3.36
CA VAL A 82 -22.85 -16.02 -3.50
C VAL A 82 -24.19 -16.51 -4.06
N GLU A 83 -25.29 -15.92 -3.62
CA GLU A 83 -26.64 -16.26 -4.06
C GLU A 83 -26.87 -15.97 -5.55
N GLU A 84 -26.30 -14.89 -6.09
CA GLU A 84 -26.36 -14.59 -7.53
C GLU A 84 -25.84 -15.76 -8.39
N GLY A 85 -24.74 -16.40 -7.96
CA GLY A 85 -24.19 -17.56 -8.63
C GLY A 85 -25.02 -18.84 -8.50
N ALA A 86 -25.91 -18.91 -7.50
CA ALA A 86 -26.78 -20.07 -7.24
C ALA A 86 -28.16 -19.97 -7.93
N LYS A 87 -28.61 -18.74 -8.28
CA LYS A 87 -29.92 -18.50 -8.91
C LYS A 87 -30.09 -19.18 -10.28
N ALA A 88 -28.99 -19.43 -10.99
CA ALA A 88 -28.98 -20.03 -12.31
C ALA A 88 -28.68 -21.54 -12.31
N THR A 89 -28.76 -22.20 -11.15
CA THR A 89 -27.99 -23.44 -10.91
C THR A 89 -28.82 -24.57 -10.28
N THR A 90 -28.21 -25.77 -10.20
CA THR A 90 -28.85 -27.02 -9.77
C THR A 90 -29.33 -26.98 -8.31
N PRO A 91 -30.27 -27.85 -7.89
CA PRO A 91 -30.74 -27.93 -6.50
C PRO A 91 -29.61 -28.16 -5.48
N ILE A 92 -28.46 -28.72 -5.89
CA ILE A 92 -27.30 -28.92 -5.02
C ILE A 92 -26.65 -27.58 -4.66
N ALA A 93 -26.54 -26.64 -5.61
CA ALA A 93 -26.04 -25.30 -5.33
C ALA A 93 -26.95 -24.52 -4.37
N GLN A 94 -28.26 -24.74 -4.45
CA GLN A 94 -29.23 -24.17 -3.51
C GLN A 94 -29.03 -24.74 -2.09
N LYS A 95 -28.81 -26.05 -1.94
CA LYS A 95 -28.46 -26.65 -0.64
C LYS A 95 -27.18 -26.06 -0.04
N VAL A 96 -26.13 -25.89 -0.86
CA VAL A 96 -24.89 -25.21 -0.43
C VAL A 96 -25.20 -23.81 0.09
N LEU A 97 -26.03 -23.04 -0.63
CA LEU A 97 -26.41 -21.69 -0.23
C LEU A 97 -27.22 -21.67 1.07
N GLU A 98 -28.17 -22.58 1.25
CA GLU A 98 -28.98 -22.69 2.48
C GLU A 98 -28.09 -22.99 3.69
N GLU A 99 -27.19 -23.97 3.58
CA GLU A 99 -26.26 -24.30 4.66
C GLU A 99 -25.26 -23.17 4.93
N PHE A 100 -24.80 -22.50 3.88
CA PHE A 100 -23.93 -21.32 3.99
C PHE A 100 -24.63 -20.17 4.73
N LYS A 101 -25.90 -19.90 4.41
CA LYS A 101 -26.70 -18.90 5.10
C LYS A 101 -26.89 -19.27 6.57
N PHE A 102 -27.03 -20.55 6.91
CA PHE A 102 -27.24 -21.02 8.29
C PHE A 102 -26.00 -20.96 9.21
N VAL A 103 -24.81 -20.59 8.71
CA VAL A 103 -23.60 -20.58 9.56
C VAL A 103 -23.73 -19.67 10.77
N HIS A 104 -24.23 -18.45 10.57
CA HIS A 104 -24.30 -17.46 11.63
C HIS A 104 -25.18 -17.89 12.81
N THR A 105 -26.16 -18.80 12.58
CA THR A 105 -27.00 -19.35 13.65
C THR A 105 -26.31 -20.48 14.42
N THR A 106 -25.20 -21.01 13.92
CA THR A 106 -24.40 -22.04 14.63
C THR A 106 -23.34 -21.43 15.53
N ILE A 107 -22.88 -20.21 15.23
CA ILE A 107 -21.89 -19.48 16.02
C ILE A 107 -22.61 -18.66 17.10
N LEU A 108 -22.97 -19.32 18.20
CA LEU A 108 -23.76 -18.73 19.29
C LEU A 108 -22.92 -18.31 20.50
N SER A 109 -21.68 -18.76 20.61
CA SER A 109 -20.79 -18.41 21.72
C SER A 109 -19.31 -18.35 21.29
N PRO A 110 -18.42 -17.76 22.10
CA PRO A 110 -16.98 -17.84 21.87
C PRO A 110 -16.46 -19.28 21.73
N GLU A 111 -17.01 -20.23 22.49
CA GLU A 111 -16.65 -21.65 22.41
C GLU A 111 -17.03 -22.27 21.07
N SER A 112 -18.15 -21.84 20.49
CA SER A 112 -18.59 -22.29 19.16
C SER A 112 -17.62 -21.87 18.05
N ILE A 113 -16.86 -20.79 18.22
CA ILE A 113 -15.77 -20.42 17.29
C ILE A 113 -14.61 -21.42 17.40
N SER A 114 -14.25 -21.85 18.60
CA SER A 114 -13.23 -22.87 18.79
C SER A 114 -13.64 -24.20 18.18
N GLY A 115 -14.91 -24.61 18.37
CA GLY A 115 -15.49 -25.77 17.70
C GLY A 115 -15.47 -25.63 16.18
N PHE A 116 -15.89 -24.46 15.66
CA PHE A 116 -15.82 -24.14 14.24
C PHE A 116 -14.41 -24.39 13.69
N PHE A 117 -13.37 -23.82 14.28
CA PHE A 117 -11.99 -23.99 13.79
C PHE A 117 -11.46 -25.42 13.91
N ALA A 118 -11.91 -26.19 14.92
CA ALA A 118 -11.57 -27.61 15.02
C ALA A 118 -12.14 -28.41 13.84
N ASP A 119 -13.38 -28.10 13.44
CA ASP A 119 -14.05 -28.77 12.33
C ASP A 119 -13.35 -28.53 10.98
N TYR A 120 -12.74 -27.36 10.75
CA TYR A 120 -12.05 -27.03 9.49
C TYR A 120 -10.56 -27.41 9.43
N ASN A 121 -10.05 -28.14 10.41
CA ASN A 121 -8.65 -28.59 10.40
C ASN A 121 -8.33 -29.48 9.17
N HIS A 122 -9.34 -30.14 8.59
CA HIS A 122 -9.23 -30.90 7.34
C HIS A 122 -8.89 -30.03 6.11
N LEU A 123 -9.18 -28.72 6.13
CA LEU A 123 -8.83 -27.80 5.04
C LEU A 123 -7.39 -27.28 5.14
N VAL A 124 -6.78 -27.37 6.33
CA VAL A 124 -5.44 -26.82 6.56
C VAL A 124 -4.42 -27.63 5.77
N PRO A 125 -3.65 -27.04 4.85
CA PRO A 125 -2.66 -27.80 4.08
C PRO A 125 -1.55 -28.32 5.02
N PRO A 126 -1.15 -29.59 4.90
CA PRO A 126 -0.13 -30.20 5.75
C PRO A 126 1.27 -29.64 5.42
N LYS A 127 2.29 -30.11 6.14
CA LYS A 127 3.68 -29.73 5.88
C LYS A 127 4.26 -30.40 4.65
N ASP A 128 3.82 -31.62 4.36
CA ASP A 128 4.29 -32.42 3.24
C ASP A 128 3.24 -32.37 2.12
N ASP A 129 3.70 -32.14 0.89
CA ASP A 129 2.84 -31.94 -0.28
C ASP A 129 2.24 -33.27 -0.83
N GLU A 130 2.39 -34.39 -0.11
CA GLU A 130 1.89 -35.73 -0.53
C GLU A 130 0.45 -36.07 -0.08
N ASP A 131 -0.18 -35.23 0.73
CA ASP A 131 -1.55 -35.47 1.21
C ASP A 131 -2.63 -35.03 0.20
N THR A 132 -3.67 -35.84 0.04
CA THR A 132 -4.87 -35.64 -0.81
C THR A 132 -5.86 -34.57 -0.28
N ARG A 133 -5.36 -33.43 0.21
CA ARG A 133 -6.21 -32.31 0.65
C ARG A 133 -6.61 -31.40 -0.52
N PRO A 134 -7.75 -30.70 -0.45
CA PRO A 134 -8.28 -29.91 -1.57
C PRO A 134 -7.42 -28.70 -1.95
N PHE A 135 -6.57 -28.19 -1.06
CA PHE A 135 -5.75 -27.01 -1.33
C PHE A 135 -4.26 -27.30 -1.17
N ALA A 136 -3.49 -26.99 -2.21
CA ALA A 136 -2.04 -27.00 -2.15
C ALA A 136 -1.53 -25.90 -1.21
N ARG A 137 -0.47 -26.19 -0.46
CA ARG A 137 0.13 -25.29 0.55
C ARG A 137 0.52 -23.91 0.03
N ARG A 138 0.95 -23.84 -1.24
CA ARG A 138 1.38 -22.60 -1.92
C ARG A 138 0.29 -21.94 -2.75
N SER A 139 -0.91 -22.55 -2.82
CA SER A 139 -2.06 -21.91 -3.47
C SER A 139 -2.55 -20.74 -2.62
N ILE A 140 -3.20 -19.76 -3.26
CA ILE A 140 -3.78 -18.61 -2.56
C ILE A 140 -4.80 -19.03 -1.49
N PHE A 141 -5.64 -20.05 -1.79
CA PHE A 141 -6.61 -20.61 -0.85
C PHE A 141 -5.92 -21.34 0.31
N GLY A 142 -4.89 -22.16 0.02
CA GLY A 142 -4.11 -22.84 1.06
C GLY A 142 -3.37 -21.86 1.97
N TYR A 143 -2.83 -20.78 1.41
CA TYR A 143 -2.19 -19.71 2.18
C TYR A 143 -3.19 -18.98 3.07
N PHE A 144 -4.38 -18.65 2.56
CA PHE A 144 -5.46 -18.04 3.33
C PHE A 144 -5.94 -18.93 4.48
N VAL A 145 -6.29 -20.19 4.21
CA VAL A 145 -6.77 -21.14 5.23
C VAL A 145 -5.72 -21.28 6.33
N ARG A 146 -4.45 -21.45 5.96
CA ARG A 146 -3.35 -21.56 6.92
C ARG A 146 -3.14 -20.28 7.74
N ARG A 147 -3.14 -19.10 7.10
CA ARG A 147 -2.98 -17.81 7.81
C ARG A 147 -4.10 -17.60 8.81
N THR A 148 -5.33 -17.88 8.39
CA THR A 148 -6.53 -17.77 9.21
C THR A 148 -6.47 -18.72 10.41
N TYR A 149 -6.13 -20.00 10.18
CA TYR A 149 -5.97 -20.98 11.25
C TYR A 149 -4.84 -20.63 12.23
N VAL A 150 -3.66 -20.25 11.72
CA VAL A 150 -2.53 -19.84 12.56
C VAL A 150 -2.86 -18.59 13.36
N SER A 151 -3.62 -17.65 12.79
CA SER A 151 -4.02 -16.43 13.51
C SER A 151 -5.02 -16.75 14.62
N PHE A 152 -5.96 -17.66 14.37
CA PHE A 152 -6.86 -18.17 15.41
C PHE A 152 -6.09 -18.82 16.56
N LEU A 153 -5.10 -19.70 16.27
CA LEU A 153 -4.28 -20.36 17.31
C LEU A 153 -3.49 -19.37 18.19
N LYS A 154 -3.23 -18.16 17.70
CA LYS A 154 -2.56 -17.12 18.48
C LYS A 154 -3.52 -16.42 19.45
N LEU A 155 -4.83 -16.42 19.21
CA LEU A 155 -5.78 -15.64 20.00
C LEU A 155 -5.89 -16.18 21.43
N SER A 156 -5.93 -15.27 22.40
CA SER A 156 -6.34 -15.56 23.77
C SER A 156 -7.85 -15.74 23.85
N PHE A 157 -8.35 -16.21 24.99
CA PHE A 157 -9.80 -16.30 25.23
C PHE A 157 -10.50 -14.95 25.03
N GLU A 158 -9.87 -13.85 25.47
CA GLU A 158 -10.35 -12.48 25.21
C GLU A 158 -10.38 -12.16 23.72
N GLY A 159 -9.33 -12.54 22.99
CA GLY A 159 -9.27 -12.40 21.53
C GLY A 159 -10.38 -13.15 20.79
N VAL A 160 -10.69 -14.38 21.22
CA VAL A 160 -11.80 -15.18 20.66
C VAL A 160 -13.15 -14.55 21.00
N THR A 161 -13.32 -14.04 22.22
CA THR A 161 -14.54 -13.35 22.65
C THR A 161 -14.77 -12.08 21.84
N GLN A 162 -13.71 -11.30 21.57
CA GLN A 162 -13.82 -10.11 20.74
C GLN A 162 -14.15 -10.47 19.28
N LEU A 163 -13.51 -11.49 18.72
CA LEU A 163 -13.83 -11.98 17.37
C LEU A 163 -15.30 -12.41 17.26
N TYR A 164 -15.85 -13.04 18.30
CA TYR A 164 -17.26 -13.40 18.36
C TYR A 164 -18.16 -12.16 18.34
N GLN A 165 -17.90 -11.17 19.18
CA GLN A 165 -18.67 -9.92 19.19
C GLN A 165 -18.61 -9.21 17.84
N ASP A 166 -17.41 -9.15 17.25
CA ASP A 166 -17.18 -8.56 15.95
C ASP A 166 -17.93 -9.32 14.83
N TYR A 167 -18.01 -10.64 14.92
CA TYR A 167 -18.78 -11.47 13.99
C TYR A 167 -20.28 -11.20 14.07
N ILE A 168 -20.84 -11.15 15.28
CA ILE A 168 -22.27 -10.83 15.46
C ILE A 168 -22.58 -9.42 14.95
N ALA A 169 -21.73 -8.43 15.24
CA ALA A 169 -21.90 -7.06 14.72
C ALA A 169 -21.84 -7.01 13.18
N TRP A 170 -20.94 -7.78 12.57
CA TRP A 170 -20.83 -7.90 11.11
C TRP A 170 -22.05 -8.53 10.47
N VAL A 171 -22.61 -9.58 11.08
CA VAL A 171 -23.86 -10.20 10.61
C VAL A 171 -25.05 -9.23 10.74
N ALA A 172 -25.11 -8.45 11.82
CA ALA A 172 -26.16 -7.45 12.04
C ALA A 172 -26.09 -6.28 11.03
N GLY A 173 -24.92 -6.02 10.45
CA GLY A 173 -24.67 -4.89 9.55
C GLY A 173 -24.20 -3.62 10.26
N ASP A 174 -23.95 -3.68 11.57
CA ASP A 174 -23.43 -2.58 12.37
C ASP A 174 -21.89 -2.46 12.29
N TYR A 175 -21.28 -3.27 11.44
CA TYR A 175 -19.85 -3.33 11.26
C TYR A 175 -19.36 -2.25 10.29
N THR A 176 -18.90 -1.14 10.84
CA THR A 176 -18.06 -0.22 10.08
C THR A 176 -16.65 -0.80 10.04
N GLY A 177 -16.12 -1.22 8.89
CA GLY A 177 -14.77 -1.81 8.77
C GLY A 177 -13.62 -0.97 9.36
N SER A 178 -13.87 0.32 9.61
CA SER A 178 -12.99 1.22 10.35
C SER A 178 -12.85 0.85 11.84
N PHE A 179 -13.87 0.26 12.47
CA PHE A 179 -13.92 0.01 13.92
C PHE A 179 -12.93 -1.07 14.37
N ILE A 180 -12.73 -2.14 13.57
CA ILE A 180 -11.73 -3.17 13.86
C ILE A 180 -10.32 -2.66 13.61
N THR A 181 -10.11 -1.94 12.52
CA THR A 181 -8.79 -1.37 12.24
C THR A 181 -8.43 -0.31 13.26
N SER A 182 -9.36 0.46 13.83
CA SER A 182 -9.05 1.33 14.96
C SER A 182 -9.00 0.59 16.30
N ARG A 183 -9.84 -0.41 16.61
CA ARG A 183 -9.85 -1.06 17.95
C ARG A 183 -8.71 -2.06 18.16
N TRP A 184 -8.29 -2.76 17.12
CA TRP A 184 -7.14 -3.67 17.16
C TRP A 184 -5.79 -2.98 16.89
N ARG A 185 -5.81 -1.70 16.48
CA ARG A 185 -4.61 -0.89 16.19
C ARG A 185 -4.43 0.34 17.09
N ALA A 186 -5.49 0.88 17.71
CA ALA A 186 -5.39 1.93 18.71
C ALA A 186 -4.96 1.28 20.04
N GLU A 187 -3.66 1.36 20.26
CA GLU A 187 -3.02 1.47 21.56
C GLU A 187 -3.01 0.27 22.52
N VAL A 188 -1.76 -0.08 22.85
CA VAL A 188 -1.27 -0.66 24.12
C VAL A 188 -1.43 -2.15 24.35
N ASP A 189 -2.42 -2.87 23.80
CA ASP A 189 -2.60 -4.28 24.23
C ASP A 189 -2.93 -5.35 23.18
N ARG A 190 -2.22 -5.35 22.04
CA ARG A 190 -2.01 -6.61 21.28
C ARG A 190 -1.36 -7.72 22.13
N SER A 191 -0.85 -7.38 23.32
CA SER A 191 -0.29 -8.33 24.27
C SER A 191 -1.35 -9.18 24.97
N ALA A 192 -2.48 -8.60 25.36
CA ALA A 192 -3.58 -9.32 26.02
C ALA A 192 -4.31 -10.29 25.08
N HIS A 193 -4.40 -9.94 23.79
CA HIS A 193 -5.21 -10.69 22.84
C HIS A 193 -4.50 -11.88 22.19
N ASN A 194 -3.17 -11.98 22.30
CA ASN A 194 -2.40 -13.07 21.72
C ASN A 194 -1.67 -13.89 22.80
N ILE A 195 -1.92 -15.20 22.85
CA ILE A 195 -1.24 -16.15 23.75
C ILE A 195 0.24 -16.27 23.39
N PHE A 196 0.55 -16.35 22.10
CA PHE A 196 1.93 -16.49 21.59
C PHE A 196 2.21 -15.45 20.51
N LYS A 197 3.33 -14.73 20.66
CA LYS A 197 3.76 -13.69 19.71
C LYS A 197 4.91 -14.19 18.84
N THR A 198 4.71 -14.14 17.53
CA THR A 198 5.78 -14.33 16.54
C THR A 198 6.59 -13.05 16.37
N GLU A 199 7.76 -13.10 15.72
CA GLU A 199 8.56 -11.91 15.43
C GLU A 199 7.78 -10.84 14.65
N ALA A 200 6.88 -11.30 13.77
CA ALA A 200 5.93 -10.47 13.03
C ALA A 200 4.93 -9.71 13.91
N ASP A 201 4.59 -10.27 15.08
CA ASP A 201 3.63 -9.66 16.01
C ASP A 201 4.34 -8.69 16.99
N ARG A 202 5.67 -8.77 17.11
CA ARG A 202 6.49 -7.90 17.98
C ARG A 202 6.82 -6.56 17.35
N LYS A 203 6.88 -6.50 16.02
CA LYS A 203 7.20 -5.30 15.26
C LYS A 203 5.99 -4.90 14.42
N GLN A 204 5.52 -3.67 14.56
CA GLN A 204 4.49 -3.15 13.67
C GLN A 204 5.15 -2.59 12.41
N PHE A 205 5.09 -3.38 11.34
CA PHE A 205 5.55 -2.94 10.02
C PHE A 205 4.60 -1.92 9.41
N ALA A 206 5.12 -1.16 8.46
CA ALA A 206 4.38 -0.10 7.79
C ALA A 206 3.07 -0.60 7.15
N GLN A 207 2.03 0.23 7.25
CA GLN A 207 0.68 0.02 6.78
C GLN A 207 0.28 1.17 5.84
N PRO A 208 -0.39 0.87 4.72
CA PRO A 208 -0.77 1.88 3.73
C PRO A 208 -1.87 2.82 4.23
N ASP A 209 -2.65 2.42 5.24
CA ASP A 209 -3.85 3.15 5.68
C ASP A 209 -3.55 4.58 6.14
N THR A 210 -2.40 4.81 6.79
CA THR A 210 -2.02 6.15 7.25
C THR A 210 -1.71 7.08 6.08
N TYR A 211 -1.20 6.53 4.97
CA TYR A 211 -1.00 7.28 3.73
C TYR A 211 -2.33 7.54 3.02
N ALA A 212 -3.24 6.57 2.99
CA ALA A 212 -4.60 6.77 2.44
C ALA A 212 -5.38 7.84 3.23
N LEU A 213 -5.21 7.89 4.56
CA LEU A 213 -5.75 8.98 5.39
C LEU A 213 -5.14 10.33 5.02
N TRP A 214 -3.84 10.39 4.74
CA TRP A 214 -3.22 11.62 4.24
C TRP A 214 -3.82 12.07 2.91
N GLU A 215 -3.97 11.18 1.92
CA GLU A 215 -4.58 11.50 0.62
C GLU A 215 -6.02 12.02 0.80
N LYS A 216 -6.79 11.39 1.69
CA LYS A 216 -8.14 11.82 2.04
C LYS A 216 -8.14 13.21 2.67
N GLU A 217 -7.34 13.44 3.71
CA GLU A 217 -7.29 14.74 4.39
C GLU A 217 -6.72 15.85 3.49
N GLN A 218 -5.83 15.50 2.56
CA GLN A 218 -5.37 16.42 1.53
C GLN A 218 -6.51 16.80 0.57
N ALA A 219 -7.32 15.83 0.14
CA ALA A 219 -8.47 16.07 -0.73
C ALA A 219 -9.58 16.88 -0.06
N THR A 220 -9.79 16.72 1.25
CA THR A 220 -10.76 17.51 2.03
C THR A 220 -10.24 18.90 2.45
N GLY A 221 -8.94 19.16 2.26
CA GLY A 221 -8.30 20.42 2.64
C GLY A 221 -7.96 20.53 4.14
N ASN A 222 -8.08 19.45 4.91
CA ASN A 222 -7.73 19.42 6.33
C ASN A 222 -6.21 19.34 6.51
N ASN A 223 -5.61 20.51 6.49
CA ASN A 223 -4.17 20.68 6.41
C ASN A 223 -3.39 20.21 7.65
N ALA A 224 -3.95 20.36 8.86
CA ALA A 224 -3.30 19.92 10.09
C ALA A 224 -3.26 18.39 10.16
N ALA A 225 -4.43 17.75 10.00
CA ALA A 225 -4.53 16.29 10.03
C ALA A 225 -3.72 15.62 8.91
N ALA A 226 -3.67 16.21 7.71
CA ALA A 226 -2.83 15.71 6.62
C ALA A 226 -1.34 15.69 7.00
N ALA A 227 -0.82 16.73 7.65
CA ALA A 227 0.58 16.77 8.06
C ALA A 227 0.89 15.70 9.12
N ASP A 228 -0.02 15.51 10.08
CA ASP A 228 0.11 14.51 11.14
C ASP A 228 0.04 13.09 10.59
N HIS A 229 -0.90 12.78 9.69
CA HIS A 229 -1.00 11.47 9.04
C HIS A 229 0.21 11.18 8.17
N LEU A 230 0.71 12.15 7.40
CA LEU A 230 1.90 11.98 6.58
C LEU A 230 3.13 11.67 7.45
N ARG A 231 3.30 12.41 8.54
CA ARG A 231 4.38 12.17 9.51
C ARG A 231 4.25 10.77 10.13
N SER A 232 3.06 10.42 10.61
CA SER A 232 2.76 9.13 11.21
C SER A 232 3.06 7.97 10.26
N PHE A 233 2.78 8.12 8.96
CA PHE A 233 3.13 7.11 7.95
C PHE A 233 4.64 6.86 7.87
N PHE A 234 5.45 7.93 7.81
CA PHE A 234 6.91 7.80 7.69
C PHE A 234 7.64 7.46 9.00
N GLU A 235 6.96 7.59 10.14
CA GLU A 235 7.43 7.10 11.45
C GLU A 235 7.24 5.57 11.60
N GLN A 236 6.56 4.91 10.67
CA GLN A 236 6.38 3.46 10.70
C GLN A 236 7.67 2.70 10.38
N HIS A 237 7.69 1.43 10.77
CA HIS A 237 8.83 0.55 10.54
C HIS A 237 8.74 -0.11 9.15
N PHE A 238 9.45 0.42 8.16
CA PHE A 238 9.42 -0.12 6.79
C PHE A 238 10.39 -1.29 6.57
N HIS A 239 11.47 -1.36 7.34
CA HIS A 239 12.49 -2.39 7.20
C HIS A 239 13.20 -2.63 8.54
N GLU A 240 13.96 -3.71 8.67
CA GLU A 240 14.56 -4.10 9.95
C GLU A 240 15.74 -3.22 10.43
N ASN A 241 16.34 -2.41 9.54
CA ASN A 241 17.43 -1.51 9.91
C ASN A 241 16.94 -0.33 10.77
N SER A 242 17.83 0.25 11.58
CA SER A 242 17.53 1.25 12.62
C SER A 242 17.06 2.62 12.12
N ASP A 243 17.48 3.03 10.92
CA ASP A 243 17.03 4.27 10.29
C ASP A 243 15.91 3.96 9.32
N SER A 244 14.69 4.47 9.46
CA SER A 244 13.53 4.10 8.61
C SER A 244 13.73 4.23 7.09
N GLY A 245 14.89 4.74 6.64
CA GLY A 245 15.34 4.78 5.24
C GLY A 245 14.53 5.74 4.38
N LEU A 246 13.42 6.25 4.91
CA LEU A 246 12.42 7.03 4.20
C LEU A 246 12.19 8.42 4.79
N ARG A 247 12.97 8.81 5.81
CA ARG A 247 12.87 10.15 6.43
C ARG A 247 13.03 11.26 5.40
N GLN A 248 13.91 11.10 4.41
CA GLN A 248 14.08 12.06 3.32
C GLN A 248 12.82 12.21 2.45
N HIS A 249 12.08 11.11 2.20
CA HIS A 249 10.81 11.17 1.48
C HIS A 249 9.71 11.84 2.31
N ALA A 250 9.70 11.62 3.63
CA ALA A 250 8.79 12.32 4.55
C ALA A 250 8.97 13.83 4.49
N MET A 251 10.22 14.29 4.62
CA MET A 251 10.55 15.71 4.59
C MET A 251 10.26 16.34 3.23
N LEU A 252 10.53 15.62 2.13
CA LEU A 252 10.17 16.09 0.79
C LEU A 252 8.65 16.28 0.63
N ASN A 253 7.83 15.33 1.08
CA ASN A 253 6.38 15.43 0.97
C ASN A 253 5.80 16.51 1.88
N LEU A 254 6.32 16.67 3.11
CA LEU A 254 5.94 17.80 3.98
C LEU A 254 6.34 19.14 3.35
N ALA A 255 7.53 19.24 2.75
CA ALA A 255 7.93 20.44 2.03
C ALA A 255 6.99 20.76 0.86
N ARG A 256 6.56 19.76 0.08
CA ARG A 256 5.56 19.93 -0.98
C ARG A 256 4.24 20.46 -0.42
N MET A 257 3.76 19.94 0.71
CA MET A 257 2.56 20.45 1.37
C MET A 257 2.70 21.92 1.79
N HIS A 258 3.80 22.30 2.44
CA HIS A 258 4.05 23.70 2.79
C HIS A 258 4.17 24.61 1.57
N MET A 259 4.71 24.10 0.45
CA MET A 259 4.76 24.87 -0.80
C MET A 259 3.40 25.13 -1.43
N LEU A 260 2.49 24.15 -1.38
CA LEU A 260 1.11 24.33 -1.85
C LEU A 260 0.36 25.38 -1.00
N ARG A 261 0.75 25.54 0.27
CA ARG A 261 0.20 26.55 1.20
C ARG A 261 0.87 27.92 1.10
N HIS A 262 1.87 28.07 0.23
CA HIS A 262 2.72 29.26 0.17
C HIS A 262 3.51 29.56 1.47
N GLU A 263 3.69 28.54 2.32
CA GLU A 263 4.48 28.61 3.55
C GLU A 263 5.98 28.36 3.25
N TYR A 264 6.54 29.21 2.38
CA TYR A 264 7.90 29.06 1.86
C TYR A 264 9.01 28.98 2.93
N PRO A 265 8.96 29.72 4.04
CA PRO A 265 10.00 29.61 5.08
C PRO A 265 10.06 28.22 5.73
N ALA A 266 8.91 27.58 5.93
CA ALA A 266 8.83 26.23 6.49
C ALA A 266 9.31 25.19 5.48
N ALA A 267 8.85 25.29 4.23
CA ALA A 267 9.29 24.43 3.13
C ALA A 267 10.82 24.49 2.93
N TYR A 268 11.41 25.70 2.98
CA TYR A 268 12.85 25.90 2.80
C TYR A 268 13.67 25.16 3.87
N LYS A 269 13.29 25.27 5.15
CA LYS A 269 13.98 24.58 6.25
C LYS A 269 13.91 23.05 6.09
N LEU A 270 12.71 22.52 5.78
CA LEU A 270 12.51 21.09 5.56
C LEU A 270 13.32 20.57 4.36
N LEU A 271 13.40 21.34 3.28
CA LEU A 271 14.20 20.97 2.10
C LEU A 271 15.70 20.93 2.39
N GLN A 272 16.22 21.87 3.18
CA GLN A 272 17.63 21.84 3.58
C GLN A 272 17.96 20.60 4.41
N GLU A 273 17.09 20.23 5.35
CA GLU A 273 17.24 19.00 6.14
C GLU A 273 17.13 17.75 5.25
N ALA A 274 16.13 17.72 4.35
CA ALA A 274 15.96 16.63 3.40
C ALA A 274 17.20 16.41 2.51
N ILE A 275 17.81 17.49 2.01
CA ILE A 275 19.04 17.43 1.22
C ILE A 275 20.19 16.81 2.03
N MET A 276 20.34 17.19 3.30
CA MET A 276 21.38 16.61 4.16
C MET A 276 21.16 15.11 4.35
N VAL A 277 19.93 14.69 4.68
CA VAL A 277 19.59 13.27 4.89
C VAL A 277 19.69 12.45 3.60
N SER A 278 19.28 13.00 2.45
CA SER A 278 19.46 12.33 1.16
C SER A 278 20.94 12.12 0.83
N ARG A 279 21.83 13.07 1.19
CA ARG A 279 23.28 12.91 1.00
C ARG A 279 23.86 11.84 1.91
N THR A 280 23.45 11.79 3.18
CA THR A 280 23.93 10.75 4.11
C THR A 280 23.47 9.35 3.67
N ASN A 281 22.27 9.25 3.11
CA ASN A 281 21.69 7.99 2.64
C ASN A 281 22.07 7.64 1.18
N ASN A 282 22.85 8.51 0.51
CA ASN A 282 23.20 8.39 -0.92
C ASN A 282 21.97 8.23 -1.85
N ASP A 283 20.84 8.83 -1.48
CA ASP A 283 19.59 8.84 -2.26
C ASP A 283 19.62 10.02 -3.26
N LYS A 284 20.14 9.73 -4.45
CA LYS A 284 20.31 10.72 -5.52
C LYS A 284 18.98 11.24 -6.06
N SER A 285 17.96 10.38 -6.14
CA SER A 285 16.65 10.76 -6.67
C SER A 285 15.96 11.76 -5.75
N THR A 286 15.89 11.48 -4.44
CA THR A 286 15.27 12.41 -3.49
C THR A 286 16.07 13.70 -3.37
N LEU A 287 17.41 13.61 -3.40
CA LEU A 287 18.28 14.79 -3.42
C LEU A 287 17.94 15.74 -4.59
N GLN A 288 17.75 15.18 -5.78
CA GLN A 288 17.41 15.94 -6.96
C GLN A 288 16.02 16.59 -6.86
N HIS A 289 15.02 15.83 -6.41
CA HIS A 289 13.68 16.37 -6.16
C HIS A 289 13.69 17.51 -5.15
N CYS A 290 14.42 17.36 -4.03
CA CYS A 290 14.56 18.41 -3.04
C CYS A 290 15.25 19.65 -3.62
N THR A 291 16.27 19.47 -4.45
CA THR A 291 17.02 20.57 -5.09
C THR A 291 16.16 21.31 -6.12
N GLY A 292 15.44 20.59 -6.98
CA GLY A 292 14.51 21.18 -7.94
C GLY A 292 13.41 21.96 -7.23
N LEU A 293 12.83 21.39 -6.17
CA LEU A 293 11.80 22.05 -5.38
C LEU A 293 12.33 23.30 -4.67
N LEU A 294 13.57 23.29 -4.18
CA LEU A 294 14.24 24.47 -3.61
C LEU A 294 14.37 25.60 -4.62
N HIS A 295 14.69 25.27 -5.88
CA HIS A 295 14.78 26.26 -6.97
C HIS A 295 13.41 26.84 -7.39
N ARG A 296 12.30 26.22 -6.98
CA ARG A 296 10.95 26.73 -7.22
C ARG A 296 10.47 27.74 -6.16
N ILE A 297 11.11 27.79 -5.00
CA ILE A 297 10.72 28.72 -3.93
C ILE A 297 11.02 30.16 -4.36
N PRO A 298 10.04 31.09 -4.34
CA PRO A 298 10.27 32.50 -4.64
C PRO A 298 11.33 33.08 -3.71
N ARG A 299 12.35 33.74 -4.27
CA ARG A 299 13.40 34.37 -3.47
C ARG A 299 12.90 35.73 -2.97
N THR A 300 13.15 36.00 -1.69
CA THR A 300 12.87 37.32 -1.07
C THR A 300 13.79 38.40 -1.65
N ASP A 301 14.99 38.03 -2.10
CA ASP A 301 15.96 38.93 -2.70
C ASP A 301 15.79 38.98 -4.23
N ARG A 302 15.25 40.09 -4.73
CA ARG A 302 14.99 40.34 -6.16
C ARG A 302 16.25 40.64 -6.98
N THR A 303 17.40 40.80 -6.34
CA THR A 303 18.64 41.22 -7.03
C THR A 303 19.45 40.05 -7.61
N ARG A 304 19.20 38.83 -7.16
CA ARG A 304 19.92 37.64 -7.66
C ARG A 304 19.16 36.98 -8.80
N PRO A 305 19.86 36.53 -9.86
CA PRO A 305 19.23 35.78 -10.93
C PRO A 305 18.59 34.50 -10.37
N TYR A 306 17.50 34.08 -11.01
CA TYR A 306 16.86 32.80 -10.72
C TYR A 306 17.81 31.65 -11.05
N THR A 307 17.87 30.64 -10.18
CA THR A 307 18.60 29.41 -10.49
C THR A 307 17.80 28.60 -11.51
N ILE A 308 18.43 28.33 -12.66
CA ILE A 308 17.92 27.47 -13.73
C ILE A 308 18.53 26.09 -13.53
N ASN A 309 17.74 25.04 -13.69
CA ASN A 309 18.23 23.67 -13.54
C ASN A 309 19.10 23.28 -14.74
N GLU A 310 20.23 22.61 -14.47
CA GLU A 310 21.00 21.92 -15.50
C GLU A 310 20.31 20.59 -15.83
N ILE A 311 20.27 20.23 -17.12
CA ILE A 311 19.63 18.99 -17.55
C ILE A 311 20.47 17.82 -17.05
N GLN A 312 19.83 16.91 -16.34
CA GLN A 312 20.40 15.67 -15.86
C GLN A 312 19.49 14.51 -16.28
N PRO A 313 20.03 13.29 -16.47
CA PRO A 313 19.25 12.14 -16.92
C PRO A 313 18.02 11.85 -16.04
N ASP A 314 18.16 12.03 -14.73
CA ASP A 314 17.10 11.73 -13.76
C ASP A 314 16.18 12.94 -13.46
N LEU A 315 16.37 14.07 -14.17
CA LEU A 315 15.58 15.28 -13.95
C LEU A 315 14.17 15.13 -14.52
N HIS A 316 13.17 15.44 -13.70
CA HIS A 316 11.78 15.42 -14.16
C HIS A 316 11.51 16.54 -15.19
N PRO A 317 10.86 16.27 -16.33
CA PRO A 317 10.58 17.27 -17.37
C PRO A 317 9.93 18.57 -16.86
N LEU A 318 8.95 18.42 -15.96
CA LEU A 318 8.27 19.55 -15.32
C LEU A 318 9.20 20.49 -14.51
N GLU A 319 10.36 20.04 -14.05
CA GLU A 319 11.36 20.93 -13.43
C GLU A 319 11.97 21.89 -14.46
N VAL A 320 12.28 21.39 -15.66
CA VAL A 320 12.75 22.22 -16.78
C VAL A 320 11.63 23.15 -17.26
N LEU A 321 10.40 22.65 -17.31
CA LEU A 321 9.24 23.46 -17.69
C LEU A 321 9.02 24.64 -16.73
N SER A 322 9.22 24.43 -15.43
CA SER A 322 9.16 25.49 -14.40
C SER A 322 10.19 26.59 -14.64
N ASP A 323 11.36 26.27 -15.21
CA ASP A 323 12.38 27.27 -15.54
C ASP A 323 11.93 28.20 -16.67
N THR A 324 11.06 27.73 -17.58
CA THR A 324 10.42 28.57 -18.60
C THR A 324 9.65 29.73 -17.96
N LYS A 325 8.90 29.46 -16.88
CA LYS A 325 8.18 30.50 -16.12
C LYS A 325 9.14 31.53 -15.52
N LYS A 326 10.31 31.10 -15.04
CA LYS A 326 11.33 32.01 -14.47
C LYS A 326 11.93 32.91 -15.56
N LEU A 327 12.18 32.36 -16.75
CA LEU A 327 12.75 33.08 -17.89
C LEU A 327 11.79 34.10 -18.50
N LEU A 328 10.49 33.81 -18.50
CA LEU A 328 9.44 34.74 -18.93
C LEU A 328 9.31 35.97 -18.03
N HIS A 329 9.85 35.97 -16.82
CA HIS A 329 9.78 37.13 -15.94
C HIS A 329 10.73 38.23 -16.43
N VAL A 330 10.21 39.45 -16.62
CA VAL A 330 10.95 40.64 -17.10
C VAL A 330 12.23 40.95 -16.29
N GLY A 331 12.29 40.51 -15.03
CA GLY A 331 13.45 40.71 -14.14
C GLY A 331 14.59 39.72 -14.35
N SER A 332 14.42 38.69 -15.21
CA SER A 332 15.45 37.69 -15.47
C SER A 332 16.58 38.22 -16.37
N GLN A 333 16.34 39.31 -17.11
CA GLN A 333 17.24 39.87 -18.13
C GLN A 333 17.73 38.86 -19.18
N GLN A 334 17.03 37.75 -19.36
CA GLN A 334 17.34 36.74 -20.38
C GLN A 334 16.50 36.97 -21.64
N PRO A 335 17.03 36.63 -22.83
CA PRO A 335 16.26 36.72 -24.06
C PRO A 335 15.10 35.70 -24.04
N LEU A 336 13.95 36.09 -24.62
CA LEU A 336 12.78 35.19 -24.73
C LEU A 336 13.12 33.88 -25.49
N SER A 337 14.11 33.90 -26.38
CA SER A 337 14.62 32.70 -27.06
C SER A 337 15.07 31.60 -26.09
N ALA A 338 15.61 31.96 -24.92
CA ALA A 338 16.01 31.00 -23.89
C ALA A 338 14.81 30.22 -23.33
N SER A 339 13.61 30.82 -23.33
CA SER A 339 12.38 30.13 -22.90
C SER A 339 11.97 29.06 -23.91
N PHE A 340 12.11 29.33 -25.21
CA PHE A 340 11.86 28.33 -26.25
C PHE A 340 12.84 27.16 -26.19
N GLU A 341 14.13 27.45 -25.97
CA GLU A 341 15.14 26.41 -25.80
C GLU A 341 14.79 25.47 -24.63
N ARG A 342 14.34 26.03 -23.49
CA ARG A 342 13.92 25.25 -22.32
C ARG A 342 12.68 24.41 -22.57
N ILE A 343 11.72 24.90 -23.37
CA ILE A 343 10.56 24.11 -23.78
C ILE A 343 11.01 22.89 -24.60
N VAL A 344 11.86 23.09 -25.61
CA VAL A 344 12.37 21.98 -26.44
C VAL A 344 13.15 20.97 -25.58
N GLN A 345 13.98 21.46 -24.66
CA GLN A 345 14.71 20.61 -23.71
C GLN A 345 13.75 19.81 -22.82
N SER A 346 12.64 20.41 -22.36
CA SER A 346 11.61 19.71 -21.58
C SER A 346 10.89 18.63 -22.39
N VAL A 347 10.57 18.89 -23.66
CA VAL A 347 9.93 17.91 -24.56
C VAL A 347 10.86 16.73 -24.79
N ALA A 348 12.13 17.00 -25.16
CA ALA A 348 13.11 15.95 -25.39
C ALA A 348 13.39 15.10 -24.14
N LEU A 349 13.38 15.74 -22.96
CA LEU A 349 13.54 15.03 -21.68
C LEU A 349 12.31 14.17 -21.35
N TYR A 350 11.11 14.61 -21.70
CA TYR A 350 9.89 13.83 -21.54
C TYR A 350 9.87 12.60 -22.45
N ASP A 351 10.24 12.75 -23.72
CA ASP A 351 10.35 11.61 -24.65
C ASP A 351 11.38 10.59 -24.13
N ASN A 352 12.55 11.05 -23.68
CA ASN A 352 13.54 10.18 -23.05
C ASN A 352 13.00 9.47 -21.80
N TRP A 353 12.24 10.19 -20.97
CA TRP A 353 11.68 9.66 -19.73
C TRP A 353 10.63 8.58 -19.99
N VAL A 354 9.79 8.75 -21.01
CA VAL A 354 8.80 7.74 -21.42
C VAL A 354 9.50 6.55 -22.11
N ASP A 355 10.36 6.80 -23.09
CA ASP A 355 10.91 5.75 -23.96
C ASP A 355 12.04 4.95 -23.30
N VAL A 356 12.94 5.63 -22.57
CA VAL A 356 14.15 5.01 -22.00
C VAL A 356 13.90 4.58 -20.56
N GLN A 357 13.27 5.43 -19.75
CA GLN A 357 13.02 5.14 -18.33
C GLN A 357 11.71 4.37 -18.11
N ARG A 358 10.92 4.14 -19.17
CA ARG A 358 9.64 3.42 -19.13
C ARG A 358 8.65 4.03 -18.13
N ALA A 359 8.71 5.35 -17.94
CA ALA A 359 7.73 6.06 -17.16
C ALA A 359 6.34 5.92 -17.80
N THR A 360 5.29 5.86 -16.99
CA THR A 360 3.92 5.81 -17.52
C THR A 360 3.58 7.19 -18.07
N PRO A 361 3.20 7.32 -19.35
CA PRO A 361 2.89 8.61 -19.93
C PRO A 361 1.65 9.20 -19.25
N VAL A 362 1.77 10.44 -18.75
CA VAL A 362 0.68 11.16 -18.11
C VAL A 362 0.25 12.30 -19.03
N GLU A 363 -0.97 12.20 -19.55
CA GLU A 363 -1.50 13.14 -20.56
C GLU A 363 -1.43 14.60 -20.10
N SER A 364 -1.71 14.87 -18.83
CA SER A 364 -1.64 16.23 -18.26
C SER A 364 -0.22 16.84 -18.31
N GLU A 365 0.82 16.01 -18.23
CA GLU A 365 2.21 16.48 -18.28
C GLU A 365 2.63 16.83 -19.70
N GLN A 366 2.18 16.03 -20.68
CA GLN A 366 2.34 16.32 -22.10
C GLN A 366 1.62 17.63 -22.47
N TRP A 367 0.36 17.80 -22.06
CA TRP A 367 -0.39 19.04 -22.29
C TRP A 367 0.23 20.25 -21.61
N GLY A 368 0.88 20.06 -20.44
CA GLY A 368 1.59 21.13 -19.74
C GLY A 368 2.67 21.80 -20.60
N GLN A 369 3.38 21.03 -21.43
CA GLN A 369 4.42 21.54 -22.32
C GLN A 369 3.84 22.42 -23.43
N HIS A 370 2.75 21.97 -24.06
CA HIS A 370 2.03 22.73 -25.07
C HIS A 370 1.41 24.02 -24.50
N ALA A 371 0.91 23.97 -23.26
CA ALA A 371 0.40 25.14 -22.57
C ALA A 371 1.50 26.19 -22.35
N ALA A 372 2.68 25.78 -21.87
CA ALA A 372 3.83 26.68 -21.70
C ALA A 372 4.31 27.27 -23.03
N GLN A 373 4.32 26.47 -24.10
CA GLN A 373 4.63 26.92 -25.46
C GLN A 373 3.67 28.00 -25.95
N SER A 374 2.36 27.78 -25.79
CA SER A 374 1.33 28.76 -26.16
C SER A 374 1.48 30.08 -25.40
N VAL A 375 1.75 30.01 -24.10
CA VAL A 375 2.00 31.22 -23.28
C VAL A 375 3.24 31.96 -23.77
N THR A 376 4.33 31.24 -24.07
CA THR A 376 5.58 31.84 -24.54
C THR A 376 5.39 32.53 -25.90
N TRP A 377 4.69 31.91 -26.84
CA TRP A 377 4.35 32.53 -28.13
C TRP A 377 3.51 33.80 -27.99
N ARG A 378 2.50 33.76 -27.11
CA ARG A 378 1.69 34.94 -26.81
C ARG A 378 2.54 36.07 -26.24
N THR A 379 3.47 35.76 -25.33
CA THR A 379 4.37 36.77 -24.76
C THR A 379 5.39 37.33 -25.75
N SER A 380 5.76 36.57 -26.78
CA SER A 380 6.64 37.06 -27.86
C SER A 380 5.90 37.84 -28.96
N GLY A 381 4.59 38.02 -28.85
CA GLY A 381 3.78 38.75 -29.83
C GLY A 381 3.52 37.99 -31.13
N MET A 382 3.67 36.67 -31.12
CA MET A 382 3.33 35.79 -32.24
C MET A 382 1.94 35.22 -31.97
N SER A 383 0.92 35.76 -32.66
CA SER A 383 -0.48 35.31 -32.58
C SER A 383 -0.80 34.26 -33.62
#